data_AF-A0A239PFS9-F1
#
_entry.id   AF-A0A239PFS9-F1
#
_cell.length_a   1.000
_cell.length_b   1.000
_cell.length_c   1.000
_cell.angle_alpha   90.00
_cell.angle_beta   90.00
_cell.angle_gamma   90.00
#
_symmetry.space_group_name_H-M   'P 1'
#
loop_
_entity.id
_entity.type
_entity.pdbx_description
1 polymer ?
#
loop_
_entity_poly.entity_id
_entity_poly.type
_entity_poly.pdbx_seq_one_letter_code
_entity_poly.pdbx_strand_id
1 'polypeptide(L)'
;MRLLHRRALVAGASVVALLAAGLMAPAPAHASAAQGVISGSGAVTDDFADEATLSRTGPFRNSTAVALWQTVLTAEGFLEQSDIDCQFGPATEAATKSFQRRYGLSADGIVGPNTWAKADNYLVNDGQTPGFLRVGYNSPNQVQVLGFRRLGNGYYETFLDGGGLVWAVAYNTQASPYC
;
A
#
# COMPACT_ATOMS: atom_id res chain seq x y z
N MET A 1 37.77 -52.78 -57.34
CA MET A 1 39.05 -52.12 -57.00
C MET A 1 38.85 -51.30 -55.72
N ARG A 2 39.80 -51.46 -54.78
CA ARG A 2 40.18 -50.61 -53.62
C ARG A 2 39.31 -50.60 -52.35
N LEU A 3 39.96 -51.13 -51.30
CA LEU A 3 39.72 -51.10 -49.85
C LEU A 3 39.60 -49.67 -49.24
N LEU A 4 38.97 -49.57 -48.06
CA LEU A 4 39.52 -49.14 -46.73
C LEU A 4 38.34 -48.76 -45.78
N HIS A 5 38.04 -49.50 -44.70
CA HIS A 5 38.53 -49.37 -43.30
C HIS A 5 38.50 -47.95 -42.67
N ARG A 6 37.60 -47.70 -41.70
CA ARG A 6 37.88 -47.48 -40.26
C ARG A 6 36.68 -46.90 -39.48
N ARG A 7 36.55 -47.35 -38.23
CA ARG A 7 35.58 -46.94 -37.20
C ARG A 7 35.95 -45.58 -36.60
N ALA A 8 34.94 -44.77 -36.22
CA ALA A 8 34.97 -43.96 -35.00
C ALA A 8 33.55 -43.50 -34.65
N LEU A 9 33.08 -43.91 -33.47
CA LEU A 9 31.93 -43.37 -32.76
C LEU A 9 32.28 -41.96 -32.27
N VAL A 10 31.40 -40.99 -32.52
CA VAL A 10 31.29 -39.79 -31.67
C VAL A 10 29.83 -39.68 -31.27
N ALA A 11 29.57 -39.99 -30.00
CA ALA A 11 28.31 -39.72 -29.34
C ALA A 11 28.18 -38.21 -29.14
N GLY A 12 27.36 -37.56 -29.98
CA GLY A 12 26.90 -36.20 -29.73
C GLY A 12 25.55 -36.26 -29.03
N ALA A 13 25.54 -36.08 -27.71
CA ALA A 13 24.30 -35.88 -26.97
C ALA A 13 23.71 -34.52 -27.36
N SER A 14 22.69 -34.52 -28.21
CA SER A 14 21.90 -33.32 -28.49
C SER A 14 21.04 -33.02 -27.27
N VAL A 15 21.51 -32.11 -26.41
CA VAL A 15 20.65 -31.43 -25.44
C VAL A 15 19.75 -30.50 -26.25
N VAL A 16 18.52 -30.93 -26.53
CA VAL A 16 17.46 -30.05 -27.00
C VAL A 16 17.01 -29.22 -25.79
N ALA A 17 17.61 -28.05 -25.63
CA ALA A 17 17.07 -27.03 -24.74
C ALA A 17 15.79 -26.47 -25.40
N LEU A 18 14.63 -26.94 -24.95
CA LEU A 18 13.34 -26.32 -25.24
C LEU A 18 13.33 -24.91 -24.62
N LEU A 19 13.61 -23.91 -25.44
CA LEU A 19 13.31 -22.52 -25.14
C LEU A 19 11.78 -22.37 -25.13
N ALA A 20 11.16 -22.56 -23.96
CA ALA A 20 9.81 -22.06 -23.73
C ALA A 20 9.89 -20.53 -23.67
N ALA A 21 9.74 -19.88 -24.82
CA ALA A 21 9.46 -18.45 -24.90
C ALA A 21 8.03 -18.22 -24.37
N GLY A 22 7.89 -18.20 -23.05
CA GLY A 22 6.70 -17.68 -22.41
C GLY A 22 6.61 -16.19 -22.71
N LEU A 23 5.57 -15.79 -23.45
CA LEU A 23 5.12 -14.40 -23.49
C LEU A 23 4.78 -14.00 -22.04
N MET A 24 5.75 -13.39 -21.35
CA MET A 24 5.44 -12.61 -20.16
C MET A 24 4.61 -11.44 -20.65
N ALA A 25 3.29 -11.50 -20.43
CA ALA A 25 2.50 -10.28 -20.40
C ALA A 25 3.21 -9.32 -19.43
N PRO A 26 3.36 -8.02 -19.75
CA PRO A 26 3.85 -7.09 -18.76
C PRO A 26 2.89 -7.20 -17.58
N ALA A 27 3.39 -7.62 -16.42
CA ALA A 27 2.65 -7.39 -15.19
C ALA A 27 2.29 -5.89 -15.19
N PRO A 28 1.07 -5.50 -14.81
CA PRO A 28 0.78 -4.08 -14.66
C PRO A 28 1.86 -3.54 -13.72
N ALA A 29 2.54 -2.48 -14.17
CA ALA A 29 3.69 -1.91 -13.47
C ALA A 29 3.21 -1.23 -12.18
N HIS A 30 2.89 -2.04 -11.17
CA HIS A 30 2.63 -1.65 -9.79
C HIS A 30 3.51 -2.53 -8.89
N ALA A 31 4.79 -2.64 -9.24
CA ALA A 31 5.78 -3.09 -8.26
C ALA A 31 5.94 -1.92 -7.27
N SER A 32 5.13 -1.95 -6.20
CA SER A 32 5.14 -0.98 -5.10
C SER A 32 6.59 -0.72 -4.65
N ALA A 33 7.00 0.55 -4.64
CA ALA A 33 8.27 0.94 -4.02
C ALA A 33 8.11 0.82 -2.50
N ALA A 34 8.36 -0.39 -2.01
CA ALA A 34 8.13 -0.83 -0.65
C ALA A 34 8.97 -0.02 0.38
N GLN A 35 8.42 1.08 0.90
CA GLN A 35 9.15 2.01 1.78
C GLN A 35 8.50 2.23 3.15
N GLY A 36 7.34 1.63 3.41
CA GLY A 36 6.60 1.77 4.68
C GLY A 36 5.99 3.16 4.89
N VAL A 37 6.01 4.00 3.87
CA VAL A 37 5.38 5.32 3.78
C VAL A 37 4.31 5.28 2.70
N ILE A 38 3.43 6.28 2.68
CA ILE A 38 2.44 6.48 1.62
C ILE A 38 2.84 7.73 0.85
N SER A 39 2.91 7.64 -0.48
CA SER A 39 3.38 8.69 -1.37
C SER A 39 2.55 8.73 -2.65
N GLY A 40 2.23 9.94 -3.07
CA GLY A 40 1.34 10.17 -4.20
C GLY A 40 1.82 11.23 -5.17
N SER A 41 1.32 11.15 -6.40
CA SER A 41 1.59 12.12 -7.46
C SER A 41 0.36 12.32 -8.34
N GLY A 42 0.18 13.52 -8.90
CA GLY A 42 -1.03 13.79 -9.69
C GLY A 42 -2.28 13.91 -8.83
N ALA A 43 -3.35 13.21 -9.21
CA ALA A 43 -4.63 13.22 -8.51
C ALA A 43 -4.48 12.58 -7.11
N VAL A 44 -5.35 12.95 -6.16
CA VAL A 44 -5.29 12.37 -4.80
C VAL A 44 -6.15 11.11 -4.67
N THR A 45 -6.90 10.77 -5.70
CA THR A 45 -7.90 9.69 -5.72
C THR A 45 -7.31 8.32 -6.09
N ASP A 46 -6.01 8.25 -6.36
CA ASP A 46 -5.30 7.05 -6.82
C ASP A 46 -3.93 6.89 -6.15
N ASP A 47 -3.74 7.56 -5.01
CA ASP A 47 -2.44 7.66 -4.33
C ASP A 47 -2.15 6.49 -3.35
N PHE A 48 -3.12 5.63 -2.98
CA PHE A 48 -2.86 4.50 -2.06
C PHE A 48 -2.75 3.14 -2.76
N ALA A 49 -3.35 2.96 -3.94
CA ALA A 49 -3.52 1.63 -4.55
C ALA A 49 -2.22 0.88 -4.87
N ASP A 50 -1.12 1.60 -5.12
CA ASP A 50 0.20 1.05 -5.43
C ASP A 50 1.11 0.91 -4.20
N GLU A 51 0.55 1.10 -3.00
CA GLU A 51 1.31 1.10 -1.76
C GLU A 51 1.63 -0.29 -1.22
N ALA A 52 2.60 -0.32 -0.30
CA ALA A 52 3.10 -1.56 0.26
C ALA A 52 1.99 -2.35 0.97
N THR A 53 2.08 -3.69 0.88
CA THR A 53 1.14 -4.55 1.60
C THR A 53 1.37 -4.47 3.11
N LEU A 54 0.33 -4.12 3.87
CA LEU A 54 0.37 -4.09 5.33
C LEU A 54 -0.28 -5.34 5.91
N SER A 55 0.39 -5.95 6.88
CA SER A 55 -0.14 -7.06 7.66
C SER A 55 0.65 -7.22 8.94
N ARG A 56 0.11 -7.97 9.90
CA ARG A 56 0.74 -8.25 11.19
C ARG A 56 2.10 -8.95 11.08
N THR A 57 2.32 -9.72 10.02
CA THR A 57 3.57 -10.45 9.76
C THR A 57 4.41 -9.82 8.65
N GLY A 58 3.98 -8.67 8.12
CA GLY A 58 4.66 -7.99 7.02
C GLY A 58 5.90 -7.21 7.46
N PRO A 59 6.77 -6.85 6.50
CA PRO A 59 7.96 -6.04 6.77
C PRO A 59 7.63 -4.62 7.23
N PHE A 60 6.47 -4.09 6.83
CA PHE A 60 5.99 -2.74 7.17
C PHE A 60 4.98 -2.74 8.32
N ARG A 61 4.96 -3.77 9.17
CA ARG A 61 4.03 -3.81 10.31
C ARG A 61 4.24 -2.68 11.31
N ASN A 62 5.40 -2.02 11.31
CA ASN A 62 5.72 -0.87 12.14
C ASN A 62 6.14 0.27 11.21
N SER A 63 5.19 1.09 10.75
CA SER A 63 5.48 2.11 9.74
C SER A 63 4.44 3.22 9.71
N THR A 64 4.76 4.36 9.09
CA THR A 64 3.82 5.47 8.95
C THR A 64 2.67 5.15 8.01
N ALA A 65 2.85 4.24 7.04
CA ALA A 65 1.75 3.68 6.25
C ALA A 65 0.70 2.98 7.12
N VAL A 66 1.11 2.33 8.23
CA VAL A 66 0.16 1.76 9.19
C VAL A 66 -0.61 2.85 9.92
N ALA A 67 0.05 3.94 10.33
CA ALA A 67 -0.64 5.07 10.98
C ALA A 67 -1.69 5.70 10.05
N LEU A 68 -1.37 5.81 8.75
CA LEU A 68 -2.35 6.25 7.76
C LEU A 68 -3.52 5.29 7.64
N TRP A 69 -3.23 3.99 7.55
CA TRP A 69 -4.30 3.00 7.50
C TRP A 69 -5.18 3.02 8.76
N GLN A 70 -4.58 3.15 9.95
CA GLN A 70 -5.31 3.29 11.20
C GLN A 70 -6.18 4.56 11.21
N THR A 71 -5.70 5.66 10.62
CA THR A 71 -6.49 6.89 10.43
C THR A 71 -7.73 6.63 9.56
N VAL A 72 -7.59 5.90 8.45
CA VAL A 72 -8.75 5.47 7.63
C VAL A 72 -9.72 4.63 8.47
N LEU A 73 -9.21 3.68 9.24
CA LEU A 73 -10.04 2.82 10.10
C LEU A 73 -10.75 3.61 11.21
N THR A 74 -10.13 4.64 11.76
CA THR A 74 -10.75 5.56 12.73
C THR A 74 -11.83 6.41 12.08
N ALA A 75 -11.60 6.92 10.86
CA ALA A 75 -12.63 7.64 10.09
C ALA A 75 -13.86 6.75 9.82
N GLU A 76 -13.62 5.46 9.56
CA GLU A 76 -14.65 4.43 9.34
C GLU A 76 -15.30 3.92 10.64
N GLY A 77 -14.78 4.29 11.81
CA GLY A 77 -15.33 3.91 13.12
C GLY A 77 -14.99 2.50 13.56
N PHE A 78 -13.92 1.92 13.01
CA PHE A 78 -13.42 0.60 13.42
C PHE A 78 -12.30 0.67 14.45
N LEU A 79 -11.68 1.84 14.62
CA LEU A 79 -10.69 2.15 15.64
C LEU A 79 -11.02 3.49 16.30
N GLU A 80 -10.48 3.70 17.49
CA GLU A 80 -10.44 5.00 18.14
C GLU A 80 -9.16 5.74 17.75
N GLN A 81 -9.13 7.05 17.98
CA GLN A 81 -7.95 7.87 17.68
C GLN A 81 -6.73 7.45 18.50
N SER A 82 -6.95 6.93 19.71
CA SER A 82 -5.90 6.40 20.59
C SER A 82 -5.27 5.09 20.09
N ASP A 83 -5.86 4.42 19.10
CA ASP A 83 -5.33 3.19 18.52
C ASP A 83 -4.30 3.44 17.42
N ILE A 84 -4.04 4.71 17.07
CA ILE A 84 -3.08 5.08 16.01
C ILE A 84 -1.67 5.08 16.62
N ASP A 85 -0.99 3.95 16.48
CA ASP A 85 0.31 3.67 17.10
C ASP A 85 1.41 3.25 16.10
N CYS A 86 1.11 3.34 14.80
CA CYS A 86 1.97 2.89 13.70
C CYS A 86 2.25 1.38 13.68
N GLN A 87 1.58 0.58 14.51
CA GLN A 87 1.77 -0.87 14.62
C GLN A 87 0.57 -1.64 14.09
N PHE A 88 0.85 -2.58 13.18
CA PHE A 88 -0.16 -3.45 12.60
C PHE A 88 -0.41 -4.63 13.56
N GLY A 89 -1.01 -4.32 14.70
CA GLY A 89 -1.36 -5.28 15.74
C GLY A 89 -2.68 -6.01 15.49
N PRO A 90 -3.10 -6.87 16.43
CA PRO A 90 -4.37 -7.59 16.35
C PRO A 90 -5.61 -6.69 16.21
N ALA A 91 -5.61 -5.52 16.86
CA ALA A 91 -6.69 -4.53 16.74
C ALA A 91 -6.79 -4.00 15.31
N THR A 92 -5.67 -3.55 14.73
CA THR A 92 -5.58 -3.09 13.33
C THR A 92 -5.99 -4.19 12.34
N GLU A 93 -5.57 -5.44 12.56
CA GLU A 93 -5.97 -6.58 11.73
C GLU A 93 -7.49 -6.83 11.79
N ALA A 94 -8.08 -6.82 13.00
CA ALA A 94 -9.52 -7.02 13.17
C ALA A 94 -10.35 -5.90 12.54
N ALA A 95 -9.92 -4.64 12.72
CA ALA A 95 -10.52 -3.47 12.10
C ALA A 95 -10.41 -3.53 10.57
N THR A 96 -9.25 -3.96 10.04
CA THR A 96 -9.06 -4.19 8.59
C THR A 96 -10.06 -5.21 8.06
N LYS A 97 -10.27 -6.32 8.77
CA LYS A 97 -11.30 -7.30 8.38
C LYS A 97 -12.71 -6.70 8.40
N SER A 98 -13.00 -5.82 9.34
CA SER A 98 -14.30 -5.12 9.39
C SER A 98 -14.49 -4.18 8.22
N PHE A 99 -13.46 -3.41 7.85
CA PHE A 99 -13.45 -2.60 6.64
C PHE A 99 -13.68 -3.45 5.39
N GLN A 100 -12.90 -4.52 5.23
CA GLN A 100 -13.02 -5.42 4.08
C GLN A 100 -14.43 -6.01 3.97
N ARG A 101 -15.02 -6.49 5.08
CA ARG A 101 -16.40 -6.98 5.11
C ARG A 101 -17.40 -5.89 4.70
N ARG A 102 -17.28 -4.68 5.24
CA ARG A 102 -18.18 -3.55 4.94
C ARG A 102 -18.20 -3.24 3.45
N TYR A 103 -17.05 -3.35 2.78
CA TYR A 103 -16.89 -3.01 1.37
C TYR A 103 -16.92 -4.21 0.41
N GLY A 104 -17.33 -5.40 0.89
CA GLY A 104 -17.47 -6.60 0.06
C GLY A 104 -16.16 -7.19 -0.46
N LEU A 105 -15.04 -6.93 0.23
CA LEU A 105 -13.72 -7.48 -0.06
C LEU A 105 -13.51 -8.81 0.67
N SER A 106 -12.48 -9.56 0.27
CA SER A 106 -11.97 -10.69 1.06
C SER A 106 -11.50 -10.18 2.43
N ALA A 107 -12.09 -10.70 3.51
CA ALA A 107 -11.81 -10.26 4.89
C ALA A 107 -10.61 -10.99 5.51
N ASP A 108 -9.47 -10.95 4.84
CA ASP A 108 -8.22 -11.61 5.26
C ASP A 108 -7.40 -10.81 6.29
N GLY A 109 -7.72 -9.52 6.49
CA GLY A 109 -7.01 -8.63 7.40
C GLY A 109 -5.71 -8.08 6.84
N ILE A 110 -5.48 -8.23 5.53
CA ILE A 110 -4.30 -7.75 4.82
C ILE A 110 -4.68 -6.51 4.01
N VAL A 111 -3.91 -5.44 4.16
CA VAL A 111 -4.07 -4.25 3.33
C VAL A 111 -3.25 -4.45 2.07
N GLY A 112 -3.85 -5.09 1.07
CA GLY A 112 -3.30 -5.21 -0.27
C GLY A 112 -3.93 -4.21 -1.26
N PRO A 113 -3.59 -4.31 -2.55
CA PRO A 113 -4.04 -3.35 -3.57
C PRO A 113 -5.56 -3.14 -3.62
N ASN A 114 -6.36 -4.20 -3.45
CA ASN A 114 -7.82 -4.08 -3.42
C ASN A 114 -8.36 -3.34 -2.19
N THR A 115 -7.69 -3.48 -1.04
CA THR A 115 -8.05 -2.79 0.19
C THR A 115 -7.70 -1.31 0.08
N TRP A 116 -6.50 -1.00 -0.43
CA TRP A 116 -6.05 0.37 -0.68
C TRP A 116 -6.93 1.08 -1.70
N ALA A 117 -7.10 0.48 -2.88
CA ALA A 117 -7.94 1.03 -3.94
C ALA A 117 -9.39 1.25 -3.48
N LYS A 118 -9.87 0.49 -2.47
CA LYS A 118 -11.18 0.74 -1.87
C LYS A 118 -11.20 2.06 -1.10
N ALA A 119 -10.21 2.29 -0.23
CA ALA A 119 -10.08 3.53 0.53
C ALA A 119 -9.83 4.76 -0.37
N ASP A 120 -9.07 4.58 -1.45
CA ASP A 120 -8.79 5.62 -2.45
C ASP A 120 -10.05 6.28 -3.03
N ASN A 121 -11.12 5.50 -3.23
CA ASN A 121 -12.39 6.03 -3.76
C ASN A 121 -13.01 7.12 -2.89
N TYR A 122 -12.57 7.24 -1.64
CA TYR A 122 -13.05 8.20 -0.67
C TYR A 122 -12.06 9.34 -0.43
N LEU A 123 -10.90 9.37 -1.09
CA LEU A 123 -9.99 10.50 -1.02
C LEU A 123 -10.52 11.67 -1.84
N VAL A 124 -10.45 12.86 -1.27
CA VAL A 124 -10.89 14.10 -1.94
C VAL A 124 -9.88 15.20 -1.74
N ASN A 125 -9.69 16.04 -2.76
CA ASN A 125 -8.86 17.25 -2.63
C ASN A 125 -9.71 18.34 -1.97
N ASP A 126 -9.41 18.62 -0.70
CA ASP A 126 -10.13 19.60 0.12
C ASP A 126 -9.53 21.02 -0.01
N GLY A 127 -8.46 21.18 -0.78
CA GLY A 127 -7.85 22.47 -1.05
C GLY A 127 -6.32 22.42 -1.13
N GLN A 128 -5.76 23.55 -1.52
CA GLN A 128 -4.33 23.73 -1.74
C GLN A 128 -3.81 24.77 -0.76
N THR A 129 -2.77 24.43 -0.01
CA THR A 129 -2.04 25.35 0.87
C THR A 129 -0.59 25.42 0.40
N PRO A 130 0.12 26.57 0.51
CA PRO A 130 1.54 26.62 0.20
C PRO A 130 2.31 25.51 0.94
N GLY A 131 2.91 24.59 0.17
CA GLY A 131 3.70 23.47 0.69
C GLY A 131 2.96 22.12 0.82
N PHE A 132 1.63 22.07 0.75
CA PHE A 132 0.88 20.81 0.83
C PHE A 132 -0.56 20.87 0.26
N LEU A 133 -1.06 19.72 -0.19
CA LEU A 133 -2.48 19.51 -0.51
C LEU A 133 -3.22 19.08 0.75
N ARG A 134 -4.40 19.65 1.01
CA ARG A 134 -5.33 19.11 2.00
C ARG A 134 -6.10 17.96 1.34
N VAL A 135 -6.09 16.80 1.96
CA VAL A 135 -6.79 15.62 1.44
C VAL A 135 -7.81 15.17 2.48
N GLY A 136 -9.08 15.15 2.12
CA GLY A 136 -10.14 14.62 2.97
C GLY A 136 -10.34 13.13 2.73
N TYR A 137 -10.92 12.45 3.72
CA TYR A 137 -11.54 11.15 3.55
C TYR A 137 -13.05 11.36 3.63
N ASN A 138 -13.80 11.05 2.58
CA ASN A 138 -15.25 11.29 2.45
C ASN A 138 -16.00 9.99 2.12
N SER A 139 -16.04 9.09 3.10
CA SER A 139 -16.76 7.82 2.99
C SER A 139 -18.21 7.99 3.43
N PRO A 140 -19.19 7.32 2.78
CA PRO A 140 -20.59 7.36 3.21
C PRO A 140 -20.81 6.75 4.61
N ASN A 141 -19.85 5.98 5.12
CA ASN A 141 -19.89 5.37 6.45
C ASN A 141 -18.99 6.09 7.46
N GLN A 142 -18.47 7.26 7.09
CA GLN A 142 -17.56 8.02 7.93
C GLN A 142 -18.25 8.47 9.22
N VAL A 143 -17.61 8.21 10.35
CA VAL A 143 -18.08 8.63 11.68
C VAL A 143 -17.22 9.74 12.29
N GLN A 144 -16.02 9.98 11.75
CA GLN A 144 -15.12 11.05 12.18
C GLN A 144 -14.55 11.78 10.98
N VAL A 145 -14.57 13.11 11.02
CA VAL A 145 -13.91 13.95 10.01
C VAL A 145 -12.41 13.94 10.28
N LEU A 146 -11.70 13.15 9.50
CA LEU A 146 -10.24 13.08 9.53
C LEU A 146 -9.70 13.58 8.19
N GLY A 147 -8.59 14.30 8.26
CA GLY A 147 -7.86 14.77 7.09
C GLY A 147 -6.49 14.13 7.02
N PHE A 148 -5.98 14.08 5.80
CA PHE A 148 -4.58 13.90 5.49
C PHE A 148 -4.05 15.19 4.86
N ARG A 149 -2.75 15.28 4.70
CA ARG A 149 -2.17 16.18 3.71
C ARG A 149 -1.12 15.45 2.89
N ARG A 150 -1.02 15.84 1.63
CA ARG A 150 0.06 15.42 0.75
C ARG A 150 1.06 16.56 0.61
N LEU A 151 2.27 16.37 1.14
CA LEU A 151 3.35 17.35 1.07
C LEU A 151 3.82 17.56 -0.38
N GLY A 152 4.53 18.66 -0.63
CA GLY A 152 5.09 18.94 -1.96
C GLY A 152 6.07 17.87 -2.49
N ASN A 153 6.60 17.01 -1.62
CA ASN A 153 7.42 15.85 -2.00
C ASN A 153 6.59 14.58 -2.27
N GLY A 154 5.27 14.66 -2.21
CA GLY A 154 4.35 13.55 -2.46
C GLY A 154 3.97 12.74 -1.22
N TYR A 155 4.63 12.91 -0.07
CA TYR A 155 4.35 12.10 1.11
C TYR A 155 3.07 12.52 1.82
N TYR A 156 2.33 11.51 2.28
CA TYR A 156 1.14 11.70 3.08
C TYR A 156 1.48 11.81 4.56
N GLU A 157 0.77 12.71 5.23
CA GLU A 157 0.77 12.89 6.68
C GLU A 157 -0.69 12.87 7.17
N THR A 158 -0.93 12.28 8.33
CA THR A 158 -2.26 12.13 8.92
C THR A 158 -2.44 13.09 10.07
N PHE A 159 -3.63 13.66 10.23
CA PHE A 159 -3.92 14.56 11.35
C PHE A 159 -4.73 13.85 12.43
N LEU A 160 -4.23 13.86 13.66
CA LEU A 160 -4.99 13.46 14.85
C LEU A 160 -5.51 14.74 15.50
N ASP A 161 -6.70 15.21 15.10
CA ASP A 161 -7.27 16.41 15.74
C ASP A 161 -8.00 16.04 17.04
N GLY A 162 -7.65 16.73 18.12
CA GLY A 162 -8.27 16.63 19.44
C GLY A 162 -9.40 17.64 19.60
N GLY A 163 -10.35 17.67 18.67
CA GLY A 163 -11.59 18.43 18.84
C GLY A 163 -11.59 19.90 18.39
N GLY A 164 -10.83 20.25 17.35
CA GLY A 164 -11.14 21.44 16.55
C GLY A 164 -9.99 22.43 16.40
N LEU A 165 -9.57 22.62 15.14
CA LEU A 165 -8.83 23.77 14.61
C LEU A 165 -7.37 23.93 15.08
N VAL A 166 -6.69 22.85 15.50
CA VAL A 166 -5.25 22.91 15.83
C VAL A 166 -4.44 21.92 14.97
N TRP A 167 -3.64 22.47 14.05
CA TRP A 167 -2.81 21.74 13.09
C TRP A 167 -1.57 21.10 13.75
N ALA A 168 -1.74 20.01 14.48
CA ALA A 168 -0.60 19.20 14.93
C ALA A 168 -0.22 18.18 13.83
N VAL A 169 0.96 18.37 13.26
CA VAL A 169 1.52 17.57 12.16
C VAL A 169 1.92 16.20 12.67
N ALA A 170 1.40 15.16 12.03
CA ALA A 170 1.81 13.80 12.32
C ALA A 170 2.30 13.11 11.02
N TYR A 171 3.62 12.91 11.00
CA TYR A 171 4.31 11.79 10.35
C TYR A 171 4.87 11.97 8.94
N ASN A 172 5.98 12.71 8.84
CA ASN A 172 6.96 12.59 7.76
C ASN A 172 8.28 12.06 8.31
N THR A 173 8.90 11.18 7.52
CA THR A 173 10.23 10.57 7.66
C THR A 173 10.30 9.32 8.55
N GLN A 174 11.24 8.42 8.20
CA GLN A 174 11.60 7.17 8.88
C GLN A 174 12.14 7.36 10.32
N ALA A 175 11.85 8.50 10.95
CA ALA A 175 12.28 8.90 12.28
C ALA A 175 11.16 9.73 12.95
N SER A 176 9.95 9.18 13.01
CA SER A 176 8.89 9.80 13.80
C SER A 176 9.19 9.53 15.28
N PRO A 177 9.10 10.50 16.18
CA PRO A 177 9.24 10.21 17.62
C PRO A 177 8.11 9.31 18.17
N TYR A 178 7.10 8.99 17.36
CA TYR A 178 6.00 8.08 17.67
C TYR A 178 6.05 6.74 16.89
N CYS A 179 6.86 6.67 15.82
CA CYS A 179 7.31 5.46 15.13
C CYS A 179 8.79 5.63 14.70
#